data_AF-A0A832BDI8-F1
#
_entry.id   AF-A0A832BDI8-F1
#
_cell.length_a   1.000
_cell.length_b   1.000
_cell.length_c   1.000
_cell.angle_alpha   90.00
_cell.angle_beta   90.00
_cell.angle_gamma   90.00
#
_symmetry.space_group_name_H-M   'P 1'
#
loop_
_entity.id
_entity.type
_entity.pdbx_description
1 polymer ?
#
loop_
_entity_poly.entity_id
_entity_poly.type
_entity_poly.pdbx_seq_one_letter_code
_entity_poly.pdbx_strand_id
1 'polypeptide(L)'
;DPLNIEALENANIKSAAALLLLNDDIVKNTLAALTAKRINNKIRIASRIKRVDELAKMKRVGINYIVMPEVAIGDELGNFLLRHMKK
;
A
#
# COMPACT_ATOMS: atom_id res chain seq x y z
N ASP A 1 -0.02 -17.04 -2.69
CA ASP A 1 -1.05 -15.99 -2.81
C ASP A 1 -1.24 -15.34 -1.44
N PRO A 2 -1.11 -14.01 -1.28
CA PRO A 2 -1.31 -13.33 0.00
C PRO A 2 -2.73 -13.45 0.57
N LEU A 3 -3.70 -13.97 -0.18
CA LEU A 3 -5.02 -14.30 0.33
C LEU A 3 -5.06 -15.64 1.08
N ASN A 4 -4.04 -16.49 0.91
CA ASN A 4 -3.90 -17.72 1.66
C ASN A 4 -3.19 -17.45 3.00
N ILE A 5 -3.84 -17.80 4.11
CA ILE A 5 -3.30 -17.66 5.47
C ILE A 5 -1.98 -18.42 5.62
N GLU A 6 -1.89 -19.65 5.11
CA GLU A 6 -0.69 -20.49 5.22
C GLU A 6 0.51 -19.83 4.52
N ALA A 7 0.27 -19.16 3.40
CA ALA A 7 1.33 -18.41 2.70
C ALA A 7 1.85 -17.23 3.54
N LEU A 8 0.97 -16.54 4.27
CA LEU A 8 1.38 -15.45 5.17
C LEU A 8 2.07 -15.97 6.44
N GLU A 9 1.63 -17.11 6.97
CA GLU A 9 2.27 -17.77 8.12
C GLU A 9 3.68 -18.28 7.76
N ASN A 10 3.83 -18.91 6.59
CA ASN A 10 5.13 -19.33 6.05
C ASN A 10 6.06 -18.11 5.80
N ALA A 11 5.50 -16.94 5.52
CA ALA A 11 6.22 -15.68 5.44
C ALA A 11 6.48 -15.02 6.81
N ASN A 12 6.20 -15.72 7.91
CA ASN A 12 6.42 -15.29 9.29
C ASN A 12 5.71 -13.97 9.67
N ILE A 13 4.48 -13.76 9.16
CA ILE A 13 3.71 -12.54 9.40
C ILE A 13 3.41 -12.25 10.88
N LYS A 14 3.41 -13.30 11.74
CA LYS A 14 3.16 -13.19 13.18
C LYS A 14 4.19 -12.33 13.90
N SER A 15 5.44 -12.35 13.43
CA SER A 15 6.55 -11.55 14.01
C SER A 15 7.02 -10.42 13.09
N ALA A 16 6.47 -10.31 11.88
CA ALA A 16 6.81 -9.26 10.94
C ALA A 16 6.47 -7.86 11.49
N ALA A 17 7.42 -6.93 11.35
CA ALA A 17 7.22 -5.53 11.73
C ALA A 17 6.24 -4.80 10.80
N ALA A 18 6.25 -5.15 9.51
CA ALA A 18 5.42 -4.53 8.51
C ALA A 18 5.09 -5.45 7.32
N LEU A 19 4.03 -5.10 6.59
CA LEU A 19 3.60 -5.71 5.33
C LEU A 19 3.46 -4.62 4.27
N LEU A 20 4.05 -4.84 3.09
CA LEU A 20 3.90 -3.96 1.93
C LEU A 20 2.99 -4.59 0.89
N LEU A 21 1.90 -3.90 0.55
CA LEU A 21 0.89 -4.35 -0.41
C LEU A 21 0.98 -3.53 -1.68
N LEU A 22 1.73 -4.06 -2.64
CA LEU A 22 2.12 -3.38 -3.88
C LEU A 22 1.41 -3.92 -5.12
N ASN A 23 0.36 -4.74 -4.97
CA ASN A 23 -0.40 -5.22 -6.11
C ASN A 23 -1.13 -4.06 -6.79
N ASP A 24 -1.30 -4.16 -8.11
CA ASP A 24 -2.09 -3.22 -8.89
C ASP A 24 -3.60 -3.36 -8.65
N ASP A 25 -4.04 -4.51 -8.15
CA ASP A 25 -5.41 -4.80 -7.77
C ASP A 25 -5.68 -4.37 -6.33
N ILE A 26 -6.47 -3.31 -6.19
CA ILE A 26 -6.86 -2.75 -4.89
C ILE A 26 -7.70 -3.72 -4.06
N VAL A 27 -8.48 -4.60 -4.70
CA VAL A 27 -9.29 -5.60 -4.01
C VAL A 27 -8.39 -6.64 -3.36
N LYS A 28 -7.37 -7.12 -4.09
CA LYS A 28 -6.36 -8.04 -3.53
C LYS A 28 -5.60 -7.41 -2.37
N ASN A 29 -5.16 -6.16 -2.49
CA ASN A 29 -4.50 -5.47 -1.38
C ASN A 29 -5.44 -5.33 -0.17
N THR A 30 -6.71 -4.96 -0.39
CA THR A 30 -7.70 -4.83 0.69
C THR A 30 -7.88 -6.16 1.43
N LEU A 31 -8.09 -7.25 0.71
CA LEU A 31 -8.30 -8.57 1.31
C LEU A 31 -7.04 -9.08 2.02
N ALA A 32 -5.87 -8.92 1.40
CA ALA A 32 -4.59 -9.28 2.02
C ALA A 32 -4.35 -8.50 3.34
N ALA A 33 -4.70 -7.21 3.38
CA ALA A 33 -4.61 -6.41 4.60
C ALA A 33 -5.50 -6.95 5.73
N LEU A 34 -6.75 -7.31 5.41
CA LEU A 34 -7.69 -7.89 6.37
C LEU A 34 -7.19 -9.25 6.88
N THR A 35 -6.72 -10.13 5.99
CA THR A 35 -6.17 -11.44 6.36
C THR A 35 -4.93 -11.27 7.24
N ALA A 36 -4.02 -10.36 6.88
CA ALA A 36 -2.84 -10.04 7.68
C ALA A 36 -3.19 -9.55 9.09
N LYS A 37 -4.15 -8.63 9.21
CA LYS A 37 -4.63 -8.12 10.50
C LYS A 37 -5.30 -9.19 11.37
N ARG A 38 -5.92 -10.20 10.76
CA ARG A 38 -6.49 -11.34 11.48
C ARG A 38 -5.41 -12.21 12.13
N ILE A 39 -4.26 -12.37 11.48
CA ILE A 39 -3.13 -13.17 12.00
C ILE A 39 -2.28 -12.36 12.97
N ASN A 40 -1.99 -11.11 12.63
CA ASN A 40 -1.20 -10.17 13.43
C ASN A 40 -1.90 -8.80 13.47
N ASN A 41 -2.68 -8.54 14.52
CA ASN A 41 -3.43 -7.29 14.65
C ASN A 41 -2.53 -6.04 14.79
N LYS A 42 -1.28 -6.21 15.21
CA LYS A 42 -0.28 -5.14 15.42
C LYS A 42 0.57 -4.83 14.19
N ILE A 43 0.50 -5.63 13.13
CA ILE A 43 1.34 -5.42 11.94
C ILE A 43 1.10 -4.04 11.33
N ARG A 44 2.17 -3.35 10.94
CA ARG A 44 2.06 -2.10 10.19
C ARG A 44 1.89 -2.41 8.71
N ILE A 45 0.92 -1.79 8.05
CA ILE A 45 0.66 -2.05 6.63
C ILE A 45 0.89 -0.78 5.83
N ALA A 46 1.71 -0.89 4.79
CA ALA A 46 1.86 0.12 3.75
C ALA A 46 1.24 -0.40 2.45
N SER A 47 0.49 0.42 1.72
CA SER A 47 -0.05 0.02 0.41
C SER A 47 -0.02 1.15 -0.60
N ARG A 48 0.08 0.78 -1.87
CA ARG A 48 -0.15 1.72 -2.98
C ARG A 48 -1.64 1.88 -3.27
N ILE A 49 -2.04 3.06 -3.71
CA ILE A 49 -3.33 3.31 -4.39
C ILE A 49 -3.06 3.93 -5.76
N LYS A 50 -4.04 3.88 -6.65
CA LYS A 50 -3.96 4.53 -7.97
C LYS A 50 -4.86 5.75 -8.08
N ARG A 51 -5.95 5.76 -7.30
CA ARG A 51 -6.97 6.80 -7.38
C ARG A 51 -7.25 7.38 -6.00
N VAL A 52 -7.46 8.68 -5.94
CA VAL A 52 -7.66 9.42 -4.68
C VAL A 52 -8.88 8.92 -3.90
N ASP A 53 -9.93 8.48 -4.59
CA ASP A 53 -11.16 7.95 -3.97
C ASP A 53 -10.95 6.58 -3.27
N GLU A 54 -9.85 5.87 -3.57
CA GLU A 54 -9.47 4.64 -2.88
C GLU A 54 -8.89 4.91 -1.48
N LEU A 55 -8.42 6.12 -1.21
CA LEU A 55 -7.78 6.50 0.05
C LEU A 55 -8.66 6.22 1.26
N ALA A 56 -9.93 6.64 1.20
CA ALA A 56 -10.87 6.46 2.30
C ALA A 56 -11.14 4.98 2.58
N LYS A 57 -11.28 4.17 1.52
CA LYS A 57 -11.45 2.71 1.63
C LYS A 57 -10.25 2.07 2.30
N MET A 58 -9.05 2.39 1.85
CA MET A 58 -7.81 1.80 2.35
C MET A 58 -7.51 2.19 3.80
N LYS A 59 -7.82 3.43 4.19
CA LYS A 59 -7.74 3.84 5.60
C LYS A 59 -8.68 3.02 6.50
N ARG A 60 -9.91 2.75 6.05
CA ARG A 60 -10.91 1.98 6.83
C ARG A 60 -10.50 0.53 7.11
N VAL A 61 -9.72 -0.10 6.23
CA VAL A 61 -9.20 -1.46 6.46
C VAL A 61 -7.92 -1.51 7.31
N GLY A 62 -7.54 -0.39 7.94
CA GLY A 62 -6.46 -0.36 8.92
C GLY A 62 -5.06 -0.29 8.33
N ILE A 63 -4.94 0.22 7.10
CA ILE A 63 -3.65 0.50 6.46
C ILE A 63 -3.06 1.77 7.07
N ASN A 64 -1.79 1.67 7.49
CA ASN A 64 -1.09 2.70 8.24
C ASN A 64 -0.46 3.75 7.32
N TYR A 65 0.07 3.30 6.18
CA TYR A 65 0.76 4.16 5.22
C TYR A 65 0.22 3.93 3.82
N ILE A 66 -0.09 5.02 3.13
CA ILE A 66 -0.62 4.96 1.76
C ILE A 66 0.28 5.80 0.88
N VAL A 67 0.73 5.20 -0.22
CA VAL A 67 1.53 5.87 -1.25
C VAL A 67 0.72 5.91 -2.53
N MET A 68 0.76 7.04 -3.24
CA MET A 68 0.18 7.16 -4.57
C MET A 68 1.28 7.59 -5.53
N PRO A 69 1.98 6.62 -6.16
CA PRO A 69 3.13 6.90 -7.02
C PRO A 69 2.81 7.92 -8.12
N GLU A 70 1.61 7.89 -8.67
CA GLU A 70 1.16 8.77 -9.74
C GLU A 70 1.23 10.25 -9.35
N VAL A 71 0.88 10.59 -8.11
CA VAL A 71 0.99 11.96 -7.60
C VAL A 71 2.44 12.33 -7.29
N ALA A 72 3.21 11.42 -6.67
CA ALA A 72 4.61 11.67 -6.36
C ALA A 72 5.43 11.93 -7.63
N ILE A 73 5.21 11.13 -8.67
CA ILE A 73 5.86 11.29 -9.97
C ILE A 73 5.35 12.54 -10.70
N GLY A 74 4.06 12.86 -10.61
CA GLY A 74 3.50 14.09 -11.19
C GLY A 74 4.15 15.35 -10.63
N ASP A 75 4.36 15.40 -9.32
CA ASP A 75 5.06 16.51 -8.65
C ASP A 75 6.52 16.61 -9.09
N GLU A 76 7.23 15.47 -9.13
CA GLU A 76 8.63 15.44 -9.57
C GLU A 76 8.80 15.89 -11.03
N LEU A 77 7.90 15.45 -11.92
CA LEU A 77 7.88 15.86 -13.32
C LEU A 77 7.59 17.36 -13.48
N GLY A 78 6.61 17.89 -12.75
CA GLY A 78 6.30 19.32 -12.75
C GLY A 78 7.50 20.16 -12.29
N ASN A 79 8.15 19.75 -11.20
CA ASN A 79 9.34 20.39 -10.68
C ASN A 79 10.51 20.33 -11.67
N PHE A 80 10.70 19.19 -12.32
CA PHE A 80 11.71 19.02 -13.37
C PHE A 80 11.49 20.01 -14.51
N LEU A 81 10.26 20.12 -15.02
CA LEU A 81 9.92 21.04 -16.12
C LEU A 81 10.11 22.50 -15.71
N LEU A 82 9.65 22.91 -14.53
CA LEU A 82 9.79 24.28 -14.05
C LEU A 82 11.25 24.73 -13.90
N ARG A 83 12.16 23.81 -13.51
CA ARG A 83 13.59 24.11 -13.41
C ARG A 83 14.25 24.31 -14.79
N HIS A 84 13.77 23.64 -15.82
CA HIS A 84 14.39 23.64 -17.15
C HIS A 84 13.72 24.60 -18.14
N MET A 85 12.47 24.99 -17.92
CA MET A 85 11.76 25.99 -18.74
C MET A 85 12.12 27.44 -18.41
N LYS A 86 12.76 27.71 -17.26
CA LYS A 86 13.23 29.05 -16.88
C LYS A 86 14.61 29.41 -17.49
N LYS A 87 14.99 28.79 -18.61
CA LYS A 87 16.19 29.14 -19.39
C LYS A 87 15.82 29.85 -20.68
#